data_AF-A0A6U6QWL3-F1
#
_entry.id   AF-A0A6U6QWL3-F1
#
_cell.length_a   1.000
_cell.length_b   1.000
_cell.length_c   1.000
_cell.angle_alpha   90.00
_cell.angle_beta   90.00
_cell.angle_gamma   90.00
#
_symmetry.space_group_name_H-M   'P 1'
#
loop_
_entity.id
_entity.type
_entity.pdbx_description
1 polymer ?
#
loop_
_entity_poly.entity_id
_entity_poly.type
_entity_poly.pdbx_seq_one_letter_code
_entity_poly.pdbx_strand_id
1 'polypeptide(L)'
;ARPPGRHRHRARPTAAALWRLTRARRHRGSMKEGDKEQQEKLELREDDLRQEHTKYLEQHPELRQVLNDFMSSVLLHRPDQVFDFAREYFSAFKQAESDGVVADAAAGTEAVEASGS
;
A
#
# COMPACT_ATOMS: atom_id res chain seq x y z
N ALA A 1 16.88 89.82 -0.15
CA ALA A 1 16.36 88.79 -1.08
C ALA A 1 16.45 87.41 -0.42
N ARG A 2 15.44 86.56 -0.64
CA ARG A 2 15.20 85.20 -0.09
C ARG A 2 16.30 84.19 -0.52
N PRO A 3 16.51 83.03 0.17
CA PRO A 3 15.53 81.93 0.10
C PRO A 3 15.25 81.24 1.46
N PRO A 4 14.10 80.56 1.67
CA PRO A 4 13.86 79.75 2.85
C PRO A 4 14.17 78.28 2.60
N GLY A 5 14.71 77.64 3.64
CA GLY A 5 15.06 76.22 3.68
C GLY A 5 13.86 75.31 3.46
N ARG A 6 14.00 74.38 2.51
CA ARG A 6 13.15 73.20 2.38
C ARG A 6 13.66 72.14 3.36
N HIS A 7 13.05 72.04 4.54
CA HIS A 7 13.28 70.90 5.41
C HIS A 7 12.56 69.67 4.83
N ARG A 8 13.36 68.70 4.38
CA ARG A 8 12.91 67.41 3.84
C ARG A 8 12.21 66.61 4.94
N HIS A 9 10.93 66.30 4.75
CA HIS A 9 10.23 65.29 5.52
C HIS A 9 10.91 63.93 5.29
N ARG A 10 11.52 63.37 6.35
CA ARG A 10 11.88 61.94 6.36
C ARG A 10 10.58 61.13 6.41
N ALA A 11 10.23 60.48 5.31
CA ALA A 11 9.14 59.52 5.26
C ALA A 11 9.44 58.37 6.23
N ARG A 12 8.56 58.17 7.21
CA ARG A 12 8.57 56.96 8.04
C ARG A 12 8.12 55.79 7.17
N PRO A 13 8.86 54.66 7.13
CA PRO A 13 8.42 53.49 6.37
C PRO A 13 7.08 52.99 6.94
N THR A 14 6.10 52.77 6.06
CA THR A 14 4.80 52.20 6.44
C THR A 14 4.99 50.76 6.92
N ALA A 15 4.15 50.30 7.85
CA ALA A 15 4.20 48.95 8.44
C ALA A 15 4.27 47.83 7.37
N ALA A 16 3.73 48.06 6.17
CA ALA A 16 3.81 47.13 5.04
C ALA A 16 5.24 46.85 4.54
N ALA A 17 6.17 47.81 4.68
CA ALA A 17 7.59 47.60 4.36
C ALA A 17 8.30 46.73 5.41
N LEU A 18 7.84 46.76 6.66
CA LEU A 18 8.37 45.93 7.74
C LEU A 18 7.88 44.48 7.64
N TRP A 19 6.66 44.23 7.16
CA TRP A 19 6.18 42.87 6.90
C TRP A 19 6.81 42.22 5.65
N ARG A 20 7.32 43.02 4.70
CA ARG A 20 8.04 42.49 3.53
C ARG A 20 9.48 42.04 3.85
N LEU A 21 10.04 42.44 4.98
CA LEU A 21 11.42 42.10 5.37
C LEU A 21 11.54 40.86 6.28
N THR A 22 10.42 40.35 6.80
CA THR A 22 10.39 39.14 7.65
C THR A 22 9.83 37.90 6.96
N ARG A 23 9.56 37.93 5.65
CA ARG A 23 9.06 36.76 4.89
C ARG A 23 10.14 35.96 4.16
N ALA A 24 11.37 36.46 4.13
CA ALA A 24 12.43 35.91 3.27
C ALA A 24 13.62 35.37 4.07
N ARG A 25 13.39 34.47 5.04
CA ARG A 25 14.49 33.65 5.55
C ARG A 25 14.00 32.33 6.15
N ARG A 26 14.44 31.24 5.51
CA ARG A 26 14.70 29.90 6.08
C ARG A 26 13.60 28.84 5.94
N HIS A 27 13.31 28.42 4.70
CA HIS A 27 13.32 26.98 4.36
C HIS A 27 13.49 26.77 2.85
N ARG A 28 14.55 27.33 2.28
CA ARG A 28 15.03 26.98 0.95
C ARG A 28 16.32 26.20 1.16
N GLY A 29 16.22 24.87 1.04
CA GLY A 29 17.36 23.96 1.02
C GLY A 29 17.94 23.64 2.40
N SER A 30 17.31 22.71 3.12
CA SER A 30 18.06 21.75 3.94
C SER A 30 17.09 20.62 4.30
N MET A 31 16.90 19.69 3.36
CA MET A 31 16.60 18.31 3.76
C MET A 31 17.80 17.90 4.60
N LYS A 32 17.60 17.65 5.89
CA LYS A 32 18.69 17.29 6.80
C LYS A 32 19.28 15.98 6.29
N GLU A 33 20.59 15.80 6.34
CA GLU A 33 21.24 14.58 5.86
C GLU A 33 20.62 13.32 6.48
N GLY A 34 20.22 13.37 7.75
CA GLY A 34 19.47 12.29 8.39
C GLY A 34 18.08 12.01 7.80
N ASP A 35 17.40 12.98 7.19
CA ASP A 35 16.13 12.74 6.48
C ASP A 35 16.40 12.01 5.15
N LYS A 36 17.53 12.29 4.50
CA LYS A 36 17.95 11.61 3.26
C LYS A 36 18.37 10.17 3.53
N GLU A 37 19.18 9.94 4.56
CA GLU A 37 19.59 8.58 4.96
C GLU A 37 18.40 7.71 5.38
N GLN A 38 17.40 8.30 6.06
CA GLN A 38 16.17 7.60 6.40
C GLN A 38 15.35 7.26 5.14
N GLN A 39 15.27 8.20 4.20
CA GLN A 39 14.59 7.99 2.93
C GLN A 39 15.26 6.86 2.13
N GLU A 40 16.59 6.87 1.99
CA GLU A 40 17.36 5.81 1.32
C GLU A 40 17.14 4.44 1.97
N LYS A 41 17.11 4.38 3.30
CA LYS A 41 16.84 3.12 4.02
C LYS A 41 15.43 2.59 3.77
N LEU A 42 14.43 3.48 3.67
CA LEU A 42 13.06 3.09 3.36
C LEU A 42 12.98 2.56 1.92
N GLU A 43 13.61 3.25 0.97
CA GLU A 43 13.64 2.87 -0.44
C GLU A 43 14.28 1.49 -0.64
N LEU A 44 15.44 1.24 -0.02
CA LEU A 44 16.09 -0.08 -0.07
C LEU A 44 15.18 -1.19 0.46
N ARG A 45 14.50 -0.95 1.58
CA ARG A 45 13.60 -1.94 2.18
C ARG A 45 12.34 -2.17 1.36
N GLU A 46 11.80 -1.11 0.75
CA GLU A 46 10.66 -1.25 -0.17
C GLU A 46 11.04 -2.09 -1.39
N ASP A 47 12.23 -1.87 -1.94
CA ASP A 47 12.70 -2.61 -3.11
C ASP A 47 13.00 -4.08 -2.78
N ASP A 48 13.61 -4.37 -1.63
CA ASP A 48 13.78 -5.75 -1.15
C ASP A 48 12.43 -6.46 -1.02
N LEU A 49 11.45 -5.79 -0.39
CA LEU A 49 10.11 -6.35 -0.19
C LEU A 49 9.39 -6.58 -1.53
N ARG A 50 9.53 -5.66 -2.50
CA ARG A 50 8.98 -5.82 -3.85
C ARG A 50 9.61 -7.01 -4.58
N GLN A 51 10.92 -7.20 -4.43
CA GLN A 51 11.63 -8.34 -5.03
C GLN A 51 11.17 -9.66 -4.42
N GLU A 52 11.01 -9.74 -3.09
CA GLU A 52 10.47 -10.92 -2.42
C GLU A 52 9.05 -11.24 -2.89
N HIS A 53 8.18 -10.23 -2.98
CA HIS A 53 6.83 -10.41 -3.51
C HIS A 53 6.82 -10.92 -4.96
N THR A 54 7.71 -10.39 -5.79
CA THR A 54 7.82 -10.81 -7.19
C THR A 54 8.29 -12.27 -7.27
N LYS A 55 9.31 -12.64 -6.48
CA LYS A 55 9.78 -14.03 -6.38
C LYS A 55 8.69 -14.98 -5.91
N TYR A 56 7.88 -14.58 -4.93
CA TYR A 56 6.74 -15.37 -4.47
C TYR A 56 5.74 -15.64 -5.60
N LEU A 57 5.39 -14.62 -6.39
CA LEU A 57 4.49 -14.78 -7.55
C LEU A 57 5.10 -15.67 -8.66
N GLU A 58 6.42 -15.62 -8.86
CA GLU A 58 7.12 -16.48 -9.81
C GLU A 58 7.21 -17.94 -9.34
N GLN A 59 7.43 -18.15 -8.05
CA GLN A 59 7.55 -19.48 -7.43
C GLN A 59 6.20 -20.20 -7.31
N HIS A 60 5.11 -19.45 -7.20
CA HIS A 60 3.76 -19.98 -7.04
C HIS A 60 2.91 -19.74 -8.30
N PRO A 61 3.07 -20.55 -9.36
CA PRO A 61 2.30 -20.40 -10.60
C PRO A 61 0.79 -20.61 -10.41
N GLU A 62 0.40 -21.29 -9.32
CA GLU A 62 -0.99 -21.51 -8.92
C GLU A 62 -1.77 -20.19 -8.76
N LEU A 63 -1.14 -19.15 -8.21
CA LEU A 63 -1.78 -17.83 -8.07
C LEU A 63 -2.09 -17.21 -9.43
N ARG A 64 -1.19 -17.38 -10.38
CA ARG A 64 -1.38 -16.90 -11.76
C ARG A 64 -2.47 -17.70 -12.48
N GLN A 65 -2.57 -19.00 -12.21
CA GLN A 65 -3.62 -19.85 -12.75
C GLN A 65 -5.00 -19.43 -12.23
N VAL A 66 -5.16 -19.30 -10.92
CA VAL A 66 -6.42 -18.84 -10.30
C VAL A 66 -6.85 -17.47 -10.84
N LEU A 67 -5.90 -16.54 -11.00
CA LEU A 67 -6.19 -15.24 -11.59
C LEU A 67 -6.63 -15.36 -13.06
N ASN A 68 -5.99 -16.22 -13.85
CA ASN A 68 -6.36 -16.44 -15.24
C ASN A 68 -7.78 -17.03 -15.36
N ASP A 69 -8.10 -18.01 -14.53
CA ASP A 69 -9.43 -18.63 -14.50
C ASP A 69 -10.50 -17.60 -14.10
N PHE A 70 -10.21 -16.75 -13.11
CA PHE A 70 -11.08 -15.65 -12.73
C PHE A 70 -11.28 -14.66 -13.88
N MET A 71 -10.19 -14.19 -14.51
CA MET A 71 -10.25 -13.22 -15.62
C MET A 71 -11.03 -13.79 -16.81
N SER A 72 -10.82 -15.06 -17.14
CA SER A 72 -11.59 -15.75 -18.19
C SER A 72 -13.08 -15.79 -17.86
N SER A 73 -13.42 -16.03 -16.59
CA SER A 73 -14.81 -16.02 -16.12
C SER A 73 -15.43 -14.61 -16.18
N VAL A 74 -14.69 -13.55 -15.80
CA VAL A 74 -15.16 -12.16 -15.91
C VAL A 74 -15.43 -11.80 -17.37
N LEU A 75 -14.52 -12.18 -18.29
CA LEU A 75 -14.68 -11.89 -19.71
C LEU A 75 -15.86 -12.63 -20.35
N LEU A 76 -16.16 -13.85 -19.87
CA LEU A 76 -17.28 -14.65 -20.34
C LEU A 76 -18.63 -14.08 -19.87
N HIS A 77 -18.74 -13.80 -18.57
CA HIS A 77 -20.02 -13.39 -17.96
C HIS A 77 -20.29 -11.88 -18.05
N ARG A 78 -19.26 -11.05 -18.28
CA ARG A 78 -19.31 -9.59 -18.31
C ARG A 78 -20.24 -8.99 -17.23
N PRO A 79 -19.97 -9.26 -15.94
CA PRO A 79 -20.82 -8.77 -14.88
C PRO A 79 -20.77 -7.23 -14.82
N ASP A 80 -21.91 -6.60 -14.56
CA ASP A 80 -21.98 -5.15 -14.31
C ASP A 80 -21.19 -4.76 -13.05
N GLN A 81 -21.24 -5.63 -12.02
CA GLN A 81 -20.61 -5.43 -10.72
C GLN A 81 -19.50 -6.46 -10.48
N VAL A 82 -18.30 -6.15 -10.99
CA VAL A 82 -17.13 -7.06 -10.94
C VAL A 82 -16.70 -7.42 -9.52
N PHE A 83 -16.85 -6.51 -8.55
CA PHE A 83 -16.45 -6.77 -7.16
C PHE A 83 -17.38 -7.75 -6.43
N ASP A 84 -18.69 -7.66 -6.67
CA ASP A 84 -19.65 -8.63 -6.12
C ASP A 84 -19.41 -10.02 -6.71
N PHE A 85 -19.16 -10.07 -8.03
CA PHE A 85 -18.78 -11.29 -8.73
C PHE A 85 -17.49 -11.91 -8.17
N ALA A 86 -16.45 -11.09 -7.92
CA ALA A 86 -15.21 -11.55 -7.29
C ALA A 86 -15.45 -12.12 -5.90
N ARG A 87 -16.25 -11.44 -5.06
CA ARG A 87 -16.58 -11.92 -3.72
C ARG A 87 -17.21 -13.30 -3.76
N GLU A 88 -18.15 -13.52 -4.67
CA GLU A 88 -18.83 -14.81 -4.84
C GLU A 88 -17.89 -15.87 -5.41
N TYR A 89 -17.16 -15.55 -6.48
CA TYR A 89 -16.18 -16.45 -7.10
C TYR A 89 -15.12 -16.93 -6.10
N PHE A 90 -14.56 -16.01 -5.29
CA PHE A 90 -13.53 -16.37 -4.31
C PHE A 90 -14.08 -16.96 -3.01
N SER A 91 -15.39 -16.89 -2.76
CA SER A 91 -16.00 -17.45 -1.54
C SER A 91 -15.85 -18.97 -1.46
N ALA A 92 -15.84 -19.66 -2.60
CA ALA A 92 -15.68 -21.10 -2.71
C ALA A 92 -14.32 -21.59 -2.17
N PHE A 93 -13.25 -20.79 -2.31
CA PHE A 93 -11.92 -21.17 -1.80
C PHE A 93 -11.78 -21.03 -0.28
N LYS A 94 -12.68 -20.29 0.39
CA LYS A 94 -12.61 -20.10 1.85
C LYS A 94 -13.04 -21.34 2.65
N GLN A 95 -13.77 -22.28 2.04
CA GLN A 95 -14.26 -23.49 2.70
C GLN A 95 -13.28 -24.66 2.60
N ALA A 96 -12.39 -24.65 1.60
CA ALA A 96 -11.40 -25.72 1.40
C ALA A 96 -10.39 -25.84 2.55
N GLU A 97 -10.08 -24.74 3.23
CA GLU A 97 -9.19 -24.71 4.41
C GLU A 97 -9.83 -25.36 5.65
N SER A 98 -11.16 -25.47 5.73
CA SER A 98 -11.85 -26.09 6.87
C SER A 98 -12.10 -27.59 6.72
N ASP A 99 -12.03 -28.13 5.50
CA ASP A 99 -12.28 -29.56 5.22
C ASP A 99 -10.98 -30.39 5.08
N GLY A 100 -9.81 -29.75 5.02
CA GLY A 100 -8.51 -30.40 4.88
C GLY A 100 -7.94 -31.06 6.14
N VAL A 101 -8.62 -30.97 7.30
CA VAL A 101 -8.12 -31.49 8.60
C VAL A 101 -8.80 -32.80 9.03
N VAL A 102 -9.82 -33.31 8.33
CA VAL A 102 -10.63 -34.44 8.82
C VAL A 102 -10.52 -35.76 8.03
N ALA A 103 -9.56 -35.90 7.11
CA ALA A 103 -9.46 -37.10 6.25
C ALA A 103 -8.50 -38.21 6.74
N ASP A 104 -7.83 -38.09 7.90
CA ASP A 104 -6.87 -39.11 8.40
C ASP A 104 -7.19 -39.64 9.81
N ALA A 105 -8.47 -39.89 10.14
CA ALA A 105 -8.84 -40.48 11.44
C ALA A 105 -9.92 -41.57 11.39
N ALA A 106 -10.42 -41.96 10.22
CA ALA A 106 -11.58 -42.85 10.11
C ALA A 106 -11.34 -44.08 9.21
N ALA A 107 -10.21 -44.77 9.39
CA ALA A 107 -9.99 -46.08 8.77
C ALA A 107 -9.43 -47.11 9.77
N GLY A 108 -10.34 -47.94 10.30
CA GLY A 108 -10.03 -49.33 10.62
C GLY A 108 -9.86 -49.68 12.11
N THR A 109 -10.96 -49.81 12.86
CA THR A 109 -11.02 -50.69 14.05
C THR A 109 -12.45 -51.19 14.32
N GLU A 110 -13.07 -51.84 13.33
CA GLU A 110 -14.27 -52.68 13.51
C GLU A 110 -14.15 -53.82 12.48
N ALA A 111 -14.27 -55.12 12.72
CA ALA A 111 -14.64 -55.91 13.89
C ALA A 111 -13.98 -57.30 13.74
N VAL A 112 -13.46 -57.86 14.83
CA VAL A 112 -13.10 -59.27 14.94
C VAL A 112 -13.85 -59.81 16.16
N GLU A 113 -14.40 -61.02 15.99
CA GLU A 113 -15.02 -61.90 17.00
C GLU A 113 -16.55 -61.99 17.00
N ALA A 114 -17.07 -62.75 16.04
CA ALA A 114 -18.23 -63.61 16.27
C ALA A 114 -18.04 -64.93 15.49
N SER A 115 -17.29 -65.87 16.07
CA SER A 115 -17.29 -67.28 15.66
C SER A 115 -17.52 -68.14 16.89
N GLY A 116 -18.78 -68.40 17.16
CA GLY A 116 -19.22 -69.46 18.07
C GLY A 116 -20.26 -70.29 17.34
N SER A 117 -19.84 -71.42 16.78
CA SER A 117 -20.47 -72.73 17.00
C SER A 117 -19.64 -73.85 16.38
#